data_AF-A0A0C9TGD8-F1
#
_entry.id   AF-A0A0C9TGD8-F1
#
_cell.length_a   1.000
_cell.length_b   1.000
_cell.length_c   1.000
_cell.angle_alpha   90.00
_cell.angle_beta   90.00
_cell.angle_gamma   90.00
#
_symmetry.space_group_name_H-M   'P 1'
#
loop_
_entity.id
_entity.type
_entity.pdbx_description
1 polymer ?
#
loop_
_entity_poly.entity_id
_entity_poly.type
_entity_poly.pdbx_seq_one_letter_code
_entity_poly.pdbx_strand_id
1 'polypeptide(L)' 'DNDPKHTSRLATDWFNKKRVDKLEWPPNSPNMNIIEHAWEYLERRVHSRTPLPRKLGDLWEALVEEWGNI' A
#
# COMPACT_ATOMS: atom_id res chain seq x y z
N ASP A 1 7.11 6.25 -3.55
CA ASP A 1 7.00 7.60 -4.15
C ASP A 1 8.04 8.52 -3.52
N ASN A 2 8.00 9.82 -3.83
CA ASN A 2 8.88 10.83 -3.24
C ASN A 2 8.15 11.76 -2.25
N ASP A 3 7.13 11.26 -1.53
CA ASP A 3 6.48 12.05 -0.48
C ASP A 3 7.55 12.56 0.53
N PRO A 4 7.50 13.84 0.95
CA PRO A 4 8.46 14.42 1.90
C PRO A 4 8.67 13.60 3.19
N LYS A 5 7.67 12.83 3.64
CA LYS A 5 7.82 11.93 4.80
C LYS A 5 8.81 10.80 4.52
N HIS A 6 8.79 10.23 3.32
CA HIS A 6 9.67 9.15 2.89
C HIS A 6 11.11 9.63 2.63
N THR A 7 11.30 10.92 2.34
CA THR A 7 12.61 11.54 2.06
C THR A 7 13.16 12.36 3.23
N SER A 8 12.40 12.47 4.33
CA SER A 8 12.84 13.16 5.55
C SER A 8 14.16 12.62 6.09
N ARG A 9 14.89 13.43 6.86
CA ARG A 9 16.15 13.01 7.50
C ARG A 9 15.94 11.77 8.37
N LEU A 10 14.88 11.76 9.17
CA LEU A 10 14.56 10.63 10.05
C LEU A 10 14.35 9.33 9.26
N ALA A 11 13.58 9.39 8.17
CA ALA A 11 13.34 8.22 7.32
C ALA A 11 14.64 7.76 6.64
N THR A 12 15.41 8.69 6.08
CA THR A 12 16.69 8.40 5.41
C THR A 12 17.71 7.78 6.36
N ASP A 13 17.87 8.32 7.57
CA ASP A 13 18.77 7.78 8.59
C ASP A 13 18.35 6.36 9.00
N TRP A 14 17.04 6.09 9.11
CA TRP A 14 16.52 4.77 9.41
C TRP A 14 16.85 3.75 8.30
N PHE A 15 16.61 4.11 7.03
CA PHE A 15 16.93 3.25 5.89
C PHE A 15 18.44 2.94 5.82
N ASN A 16 19.28 3.95 6.00
CA ASN A 16 20.74 3.79 6.05
C ASN A 16 21.17 2.85 7.17
N LYS A 17 20.62 3.03 8.39
CA LYS A 17 20.91 2.16 9.54
C LYS A 17 20.48 0.72 9.30
N LYS A 18 19.37 0.52 8.58
CA LYS A 18 18.84 -0.79 8.20
C LYS A 18 19.46 -1.39 6.94
N ARG A 19 20.36 -0.66 6.27
CA ARG A 19 21.01 -1.05 5.01
C ARG A 19 19.98 -1.42 3.94
N VAL A 20 18.92 -0.62 3.86
CA VAL A 20 17.89 -0.76 2.84
C VAL A 20 18.27 0.13 1.67
N ASP A 21 18.57 -0.49 0.53
CA ASP A 21 18.79 0.23 -0.72
C ASP A 21 17.46 0.70 -1.29
N LYS A 22 17.36 2.01 -1.57
CA LYS A 22 16.17 2.60 -2.17
C LYS A 22 16.28 2.53 -3.68
N LEU A 23 15.22 2.07 -4.34
CA LEU A 23 15.08 2.24 -5.77
C LEU A 23 14.95 3.74 -6.10
N GLU A 24 15.62 4.19 -7.15
CA GLU A 24 15.39 5.52 -7.69
C GLU A 24 13.95 5.62 -8.20
N TRP A 25 13.20 6.58 -7.66
CA TRP A 25 11.79 6.75 -7.98
C TRP A 25 11.57 8.11 -8.63
N PRO A 26 11.06 8.19 -9.86
CA PRO A 26 10.71 9.48 -10.45
C PRO A 26 9.42 10.03 -9.82
N PRO A 27 9.31 11.37 -9.63
CA PRO A 27 8.08 11.99 -9.16
C PRO A 27 6.87 11.67 -10.07
N ASN A 28 5.67 11.66 -9.49
CA ASN A 28 4.39 11.52 -10.22
C ASN A 28 4.30 10.30 -11.14
N SER A 29 4.91 9.17 -10.74
CA SER A 29 4.90 7.93 -11.53
C SER A 29 4.10 6.81 -10.83
N PRO A 30 2.77 6.97 -10.63
CA PRO A 30 1.95 5.96 -9.98
C PRO A 30 1.85 4.68 -10.83
N ASN A 31 1.90 4.80 -12.14
CA ASN A 31 1.90 3.68 -13.09
C ASN A 31 3.09 2.73 -12.96
N MET A 32 4.18 3.17 -12.32
CA MET A 32 5.35 2.31 -12.05
C MET A 32 5.26 1.62 -10.68
N ASN A 33 4.31 2.02 -9.84
CA ASN A 33 4.14 1.48 -8.50
C ASN A 33 3.31 0.18 -8.56
N ILE A 34 3.99 -0.97 -8.45
CA ILE A 34 3.37 -2.30 -8.50
C ILE A 34 2.24 -2.45 -7.46
N ILE A 35 2.32 -1.72 -6.33
CA ILE A 35 1.29 -1.79 -5.29
C ILE A 35 -0.06 -1.23 -5.74
N GLU A 36 -0.11 -0.32 -6.73
CA GLU A 36 -1.38 0.25 -7.23
C GLU A 36 -2.25 -0.84 -7.86
N HIS A 37 -1.64 -1.77 -8.61
CA HIS A 37 -2.34 -2.91 -9.17
C HIS A 37 -2.84 -3.88 -8.09
N ALA A 38 -2.07 -4.06 -7.01
CA ALA A 38 -2.50 -4.86 -5.87
C ALA A 38 -3.68 -4.21 -5.14
N TRP A 39 -3.69 -2.88 -4.99
CA TRP A 39 -4.80 -2.14 -4.40
C TRP A 39 -6.07 -2.23 -5.25
N GLU A 40 -5.96 -2.03 -6.57
CA GLU A 40 -7.10 -2.19 -7.48
C GLU A 40 -7.70 -3.61 -7.39
N TYR A 41 -6.85 -4.63 -7.34
CA TYR A 41 -7.29 -6.02 -7.22
C TYR A 41 -7.98 -6.27 -5.87
N LEU A 42 -7.39 -5.80 -4.76
CA LEU A 42 -7.96 -5.91 -3.43
C LEU A 42 -9.33 -5.22 -3.34
N GLU A 43 -9.43 -3.99 -3.84
CA GLU A 43 -10.67 -3.22 -3.88
C GLU A 43 -11.77 -3.98 -4.61
N ARG A 44 -11.48 -4.54 -5.80
CA ARG A 44 -12.44 -5.36 -6.56
C ARG A 44 -12.91 -6.58 -5.76
N ARG A 45 -12.01 -7.25 -5.04
CA ARG A 45 -12.36 -8.41 -4.20
C ARG A 45 -13.26 -8.01 -3.04
N VAL A 46 -12.93 -6.95 -2.31
CA VAL A 46 -13.75 -6.44 -1.21
C VAL A 46 -15.14 -6.01 -1.71
N HIS A 47 -15.23 -5.36 -2.87
CA HIS A 47 -16.51 -4.99 -3.50
C HIS A 47 -17.33 -6.17 -4.00
N SER A 48 -16.72 -7.34 -4.21
CA SER A 48 -17.44 -8.56 -4.59
C SER A 48 -18.08 -9.30 -3.41
N ARG A 49 -17.76 -8.91 -2.17
CA ARG A 49 -18.27 -9.56 -0.96
C ARG A 49 -19.77 -9.30 -0.76
N THR A 50 -20.45 -10.33 -0.27
CA THR A 50 -21.87 -10.26 0.11
C THR A 50 -22.05 -10.85 1.52
N PRO A 51 -22.52 -10.07 2.51
CA PRO A 51 -22.86 -8.65 2.42
C PRO A 51 -21.61 -7.77 2.27
N LEU A 52 -21.79 -6.58 1.68
CA LEU A 52 -20.75 -5.56 1.68
C LEU A 52 -20.46 -5.08 3.11
N PRO A 53 -19.19 -4.76 3.44
CA PRO A 53 -18.84 -4.15 4.71
C PRO A 53 -19.59 -2.84 4.92
N ARG A 54 -20.20 -2.64 6.10
CA ARG A 54 -21.00 -1.42 6.40
C ARG A 54 -20.39 -0.56 7.50
N LYS A 55 -19.44 -1.11 8.26
CA LYS A 55 -18.73 -0.43 9.34
C LYS A 55 -17.23 -0.55 9.13
N LEU A 56 -16.47 0.31 9.81
CA LEU A 56 -15.02 0.32 9.72
C LEU A 56 -14.39 -1.02 10.14
N GLY A 57 -14.96 -1.68 11.16
CA GLY A 57 -14.52 -3.02 11.61
C GLY A 57 -14.70 -4.07 10.52
N ASP A 58 -15.91 -4.17 9.96
CA ASP A 58 -16.21 -5.11 8.86
C ASP A 58 -15.30 -4.86 7.65
N LEU A 59 -15.01 -3.59 7.34
CA LEU A 59 -14.13 -3.24 6.21
C LEU A 59 -12.69 -3.67 6.49
N TRP A 60 -12.20 -3.45 7.72
CA TRP A 60 -10.87 -3.90 8.12
C TRP A 60 -10.74 -5.43 8.02
N GLU A 61 -11.71 -6.17 8.56
CA GLU A 61 -11.72 -7.64 8.48
C GLU A 61 -11.76 -8.13 7.03
N ALA A 62 -12.61 -7.53 6.20
CA ALA A 62 -12.68 -7.84 4.78
C ALA A 62 -11.36 -7.56 4.04
N LEU A 63 -10.71 -6.43 4.32
CA LEU A 63 -9.41 -6.10 3.72
C LEU A 63 -8.32 -7.10 4.11
N VAL A 64 -8.27 -7.49 5.39
CA VAL A 64 -7.28 -8.47 5.89
C VAL A 64 -7.52 -9.84 5.26
N GLU A 65 -8.78 -10.30 5.20
CA GLU A 65 -9.11 -11.60 4.62
C GLU A 65 -8.86 -11.62 3.11
N GLU A 66 -9.34 -10.63 2.35
CA GLU A 66 -9.12 -10.61 0.91
C GLU A 66 -7.65 -10.46 0.56
N TRP A 67 -6.88 -9.67 1.32
CA TRP A 67 -5.43 -9.56 1.12
C TRP A 67 -4.71 -10.90 1.33
N GLY A 68 -5.11 -11.69 2.33
CA GLY A 68 -4.58 -13.03 2.54
C GLY A 68 -4.93 -14.03 1.44
N ASN A 69 -5.90 -13.70 0.58
CA ASN A 69 -6.33 -14.51 -0.55
C ASN A 69 -5.77 -14.02 -1.91
N ILE A 70 -4.91 -13.00 -1.89
CA ILE A 70 -4.09 -12.56 -3.04
C ILE A 70 -2.78 -13.35 -3.02
#